data_AF-A0A6J6RF45-F1
#
_entry.id   AF-A0A6J6RF45-F1
#
_cell.length_a   1.000
_cell.length_b   1.000
_cell.length_c   1.000
_cell.angle_alpha   90.00
_cell.angle_beta   90.00
_cell.angle_gamma   90.00
#
_symmetry.space_group_name_H-M   'P 1'
#
loop_
_entity.id
_entity.type
_entity.pdbx_description
1 polymer ?
#
loop_
_entity_poly.entity_id
_entity_poly.type
_entity_poly.pdbx_seq_one_letter_code
_entity_poly.pdbx_strand_id
1 'polypeptide(L)' 'MVRLDGNNVVEGRRILNEAAHPLIQQVDTMDGAASRAAELASASSGVAK' A
#
# COMPACT_ATOMS: atom_id res chain seq x y z
N MET A 1 1.79 2.30 0.31
CA MET A 1 1.74 0.84 0.10
C MET A 1 2.28 0.17 1.35
N VAL A 2 1.59 -0.85 1.86
CA VAL A 2 2.06 -1.63 3.02
C VAL A 2 2.05 -3.11 2.63
N ARG A 3 3.19 -3.79 2.83
CA ARG A 3 3.30 -5.24 2.76
C ARG A 3 3.40 -5.77 4.18
N LEU A 4 2.58 -6.77 4.50
CA LEU A 4 2.64 -7.48 5.78
C LEU A 4 3.43 -8.78 5.58
N ASP A 5 4.38 -9.04 6.46
CA ASP A 5 5.16 -10.29 6.51
C ASP A 5 5.16 -10.86 7.94
N GLY A 6 5.22 -12.18 8.10
CA GLY A 6 5.32 -12.86 9.39
C GLY A 6 4.10 -13.72 9.77
N ASN A 7 4.10 -14.28 10.99
CA ASN A 7 3.12 -15.30 11.42
C ASN A 7 1.67 -14.81 11.46
N ASN A 8 1.44 -13.52 11.72
CA ASN A 8 0.09 -12.94 11.88
C ASN A 8 -0.37 -12.14 10.66
N VAL A 9 0.15 -12.48 9.47
CA VAL A 9 -0.13 -11.72 8.25
C VAL A 9 -1.62 -11.68 7.90
N VAL A 10 -2.34 -12.77 8.17
CA VAL A 10 -3.78 -12.90 7.89
C VAL A 10 -4.57 -11.97 8.79
N GLU A 11 -4.22 -11.94 10.07
CA GLU A 11 -4.87 -11.08 11.06
C GLU A 11 -4.57 -9.60 10.80
N GLY A 12 -3.34 -9.26 10.44
CA GLY A 12 -3.00 -7.91 10.01
C GLY A 12 -3.79 -7.45 8.79
N ARG A 13 -3.98 -8.35 7.80
CA ARG A 13 -4.80 -8.09 6.60
C ARG A 13 -6.26 -7.81 6.97
N ARG A 14 -6.82 -8.59 7.90
CA ARG A 14 -8.18 -8.44 8.41
C ARG A 14 -8.36 -7.07 9.06
N ILE A 15 -7.45 -6.69 9.97
CA ILE A 15 -7.49 -5.39 10.67
C ILE A 15 -7.43 -4.23 9.67
N LEU A 16 -6.53 -4.29 8.68
CA LEU A 16 -6.40 -3.24 7.69
C LEU A 16 -7.62 -3.13 6.76
N ASN A 17 -8.25 -4.26 6.43
CA ASN A 17 -9.49 -4.27 5.65
C ASN A 17 -10.65 -3.67 6.45
N GLU A 18 -10.77 -4.00 7.74
CA GLU A 18 -11.79 -3.44 8.63
C GLU A 18 -11.60 -1.94 8.88
N ALA A 19 -10.35 -1.49 9.00
CA ALA A 19 -10.03 -0.07 9.17
C ALA A 19 -10.34 0.77 7.91
N ALA A 20 -10.44 0.15 6.73
CA ALA A 20 -10.81 0.76 5.45
C ALA A 20 -10.13 2.12 5.18
N HIS A 21 -8.85 2.24 5.58
CA HIS A 21 -8.18 3.54 5.59
C HIS A 21 -7.83 3.99 4.16
N PRO A 22 -8.26 5.19 3.71
CA PRO A 22 -8.19 5.60 2.30
C PRO A 22 -6.76 5.74 1.75
N LEU A 23 -5.78 5.96 2.63
CA LEU A 23 -4.36 6.07 2.26
C LEU A 23 -3.60 4.74 2.30
N ILE A 24 -4.24 3.66 2.77
CA ILE A 24 -3.59 2.35 2.89
C ILE A 24 -4.01 1.48 1.71
N GLN A 25 -3.01 1.00 0.97
CA GLN A 25 -3.18 -0.01 -0.07
C GLN A 25 -2.27 -1.18 0.25
N GLN A 26 -2.88 -2.35 0.36
CA GLN A 26 -2.21 -3.61 0.63
C GLN A 26 -1.70 -4.21 -0.69
N VAL A 27 -0.50 -4.75 -0.66
CA VAL A 27 0.19 -5.30 -1.83
C VAL A 27 0.85 -6.63 -1.48
N ASP A 28 0.81 -7.56 -2.43
CA ASP A 28 1.25 -8.95 -2.22
C ASP A 28 2.75 -9.14 -2.39
N THR A 29 3.41 -8.27 -3.16
CA THR A 29 4.85 -8.34 -3.45
C THR A 29 5.55 -7.02 -3.12
N MET A 30 6.84 -7.10 -2.75
CA MET A 30 7.64 -5.90 -2.50
C MET A 30 7.89 -5.10 -3.78
N ASP A 31 8.18 -5.79 -4.88
CA ASP A 31 8.39 -5.14 -6.18
C ASP A 31 7.12 -4.41 -6.65
N GLY A 32 5.96 -5.04 -6.49
CA GLY A 32 4.66 -4.40 -6.77
C GLY A 32 4.41 -3.17 -5.91
N ALA A 33 4.81 -3.21 -4.63
CA ALA A 33 4.74 -2.06 -3.73
C ALA A 33 5.57 -0.88 -4.24
N ALA A 34 6.82 -1.17 -4.65
CA ALA A 34 7.77 -0.18 -5.12
C ALA A 34 7.30 0.48 -6.43
N SER A 35 6.87 -0.32 -7.41
CA SER A 35 6.34 0.21 -8.68
C SER A 35 5.14 1.11 -8.46
N ARG A 36 4.15 0.68 -7.66
CA ARG A 36 2.96 1.49 -7.39
C ARG A 36 3.26 2.76 -6.60
N ALA A 37 4.23 2.72 -5.68
CA ALA A 37 4.67 3.92 -4.98
C ALA A 37 5.32 4.93 -5.93
N ALA A 38 6.15 4.46 -6.87
CA ALA A 38 6.78 5.30 -7.89
C ALA A 38 5.76 5.92 -8.85
N GLU A 39 4.75 5.16 -9.29
CA GLU A 39 3.64 5.67 -10.10
C GLU A 39 2.85 6.77 -9.38
N LEU A 40 2.48 6.54 -8.12
CA LEU A 40 1.75 7.53 -7.32
C LEU A 40 2.56 8.79 -7.07
N ALA A 41 3.86 8.67 -6.79
CA ALA A 41 4.75 9.82 -6.63
C ALA A 41 4.86 10.64 -7.93
N SER A 42 4.95 9.96 -9.07
CA SER A 42 5.00 10.59 -10.39
C SER A 42 3.69 11.28 -10.75
N ALA A 43 2.55 10.66 -10.43
CA ALA A 43 1.22 11.23 -10.62
C ALA A 43 0.96 12.44 -9.70
N SER A 44 1.44 12.39 -8.44
CA SER A 44 1.31 13.49 -7.48
C SER A 44 2.20 14.68 -7.82
N SER A 45 3.31 14.47 -8.53
CA SER A 45 4.22 15.55 -8.95
C SER A 45 3.66 16.43 -10.08
N GLY A 46 2.52 16.06 -10.67
CA GLY A 46 1.80 16.85 -11.66
C GLY A 46 0.86 17.93 -11.09
N VAL A 47 0.70 18.04 -9.77
CA VAL A 47 -0.12 19.07 -9.11
C VAL A 47 0.77 20.16 -8.51
N ALA A 48 1.61 20.74 -9.37
CA ALA A 48 2.28 22.01 -9.12
C ALA A 48 2.30 22.80 -10.43
N LYS A 49 1.11 23.19 -10.88
CA LYS A 49 0.94 24.30 -11.83
C LYS A 49 -0.26 25.13 -11.39
#